data_AF-A0A699TPF4-F1
#
_entry.id   AF-A0A699TPF4-F1
#
_cell.length_a   1.000
_cell.length_b   1.000
_cell.length_c   1.000
_cell.angle_alpha   90.00
_cell.angle_beta   90.00
_cell.angle_gamma   90.00
#
_symmetry.space_group_name_H-M   'P 1'
#
loop_
_entity.id
_entity.type
_entity.pdbx_description
1 polymer ?
#
loop_
_entity_poly.entity_id
_entity_poly.type
_entity_poly.pdbx_seq_one_letter_code
_entity_poly.pdbx_strand_id
1 'polypeptide(L)'
;MDKKIVRIPWGNKTLIIHGDGSNQGNATRLSIILCTKTEKYMMKGFPIFFAHITTKEVEDKSEKKRLEDVPIVQNFPEDLPGLPPTRPVEFQINLVPSAAPVARAPYRLAPSEMKELAEQLKELSDKGFIRPRSSVYSKIDLRLSYR
;
A
#
# COMPACT_ATOMS: atom_id res chain seq x y z
N MET A 1 -26.71 -18.87 6.09
CA MET A 1 -25.30 -19.07 5.72
C MET A 1 -25.11 -18.44 4.37
N ASP A 2 -24.41 -17.32 4.33
CA ASP A 2 -24.43 -16.40 3.19
C ASP A 2 -23.65 -16.96 2.00
N LYS A 3 -24.33 -17.07 0.85
CA LYS A 3 -23.66 -17.39 -0.42
C LYS A 3 -22.64 -16.30 -0.70
N LYS A 4 -21.36 -16.65 -0.80
CA LYS A 4 -20.32 -15.69 -1.21
C LYS A 4 -20.40 -15.49 -2.72
N ILE A 5 -20.79 -14.30 -3.13
CA ILE A 5 -20.92 -13.91 -4.54
C ILE A 5 -19.91 -12.82 -4.83
N VAL A 6 -19.12 -12.98 -5.88
CA VAL A 6 -18.23 -11.94 -6.41
C VAL A 6 -18.79 -11.46 -7.74
N ARG A 7 -18.95 -10.15 -7.89
CA ARG A 7 -19.47 -9.51 -9.11
C ARG A 7 -18.33 -8.69 -9.71
N ILE A 8 -17.94 -9.01 -10.93
CA ILE A 8 -16.85 -8.33 -11.65
C ILE A 8 -17.47 -7.65 -12.89
N PRO A 9 -17.42 -6.31 -12.98
CA PRO A 9 -17.88 -5.62 -14.18
C PRO A 9 -16.96 -5.94 -15.37
N TRP A 10 -17.54 -6.27 -16.51
CA TRP A 10 -16.82 -6.64 -17.73
C TRP A 10 -17.51 -6.03 -18.95
N GLY A 11 -17.01 -4.89 -19.42
CA GLY A 11 -17.67 -4.10 -20.47
C GLY A 11 -19.11 -3.76 -20.08
N ASN A 12 -20.07 -4.15 -20.91
CA ASN A 12 -21.51 -3.95 -20.66
C ASN A 12 -22.17 -5.11 -19.89
N LYS A 13 -21.39 -6.10 -19.45
CA LYS A 13 -21.87 -7.30 -18.74
C LYS A 13 -21.27 -7.34 -17.33
N THR A 14 -21.88 -8.11 -16.44
CA THR A 14 -21.32 -8.39 -15.12
C THR A 14 -21.11 -9.89 -15.00
N LEU A 15 -19.87 -10.31 -14.77
CA LEU A 15 -19.58 -11.70 -14.43
C LEU A 15 -19.91 -11.94 -12.95
N ILE A 16 -20.72 -12.94 -12.67
CA ILE A 16 -21.12 -13.31 -11.32
C ILE A 16 -20.52 -14.67 -10.99
N ILE A 17 -19.61 -14.69 -10.02
CA ILE A 17 -18.95 -15.90 -9.53
C ILE A 17 -19.63 -16.30 -8.23
N HIS A 18 -20.22 -17.49 -8.20
CA HIS A 18 -20.83 -18.07 -7.02
C HIS A 18 -19.83 -19.01 -6.33
N GLY A 19 -19.48 -18.72 -5.08
CA GLY A 19 -18.77 -19.67 -4.23
C GLY A 19 -19.73 -20.76 -3.78
N ASP A 20 -19.44 -22.02 -4.10
CA ASP A 20 -20.28 -23.15 -3.71
C ASP A 20 -20.24 -23.38 -2.20
N GLY A 21 -21.43 -23.49 -1.60
CA GLY A 21 -21.67 -23.81 -0.20
C GLY A 21 -22.30 -25.21 -0.05
N SER A 22 -21.94 -26.16 -0.92
CA SER A 22 -22.49 -27.51 -0.93
C SER A 22 -22.19 -28.28 0.38
N ASN A 23 -23.23 -28.91 0.92
CA ASN A 23 -23.19 -29.83 2.07
C ASN A 23 -23.31 -31.30 1.63
N GLN A 24 -23.14 -31.61 0.35
CA GLN A 24 -23.21 -32.98 -0.15
C GLN A 24 -21.82 -33.61 -0.01
N GLY A 25 -21.76 -34.73 0.73
CA GLY A 25 -20.59 -35.30 1.40
C GLY A 25 -19.38 -35.75 0.56
N ASN A 26 -19.20 -35.21 -0.65
CA ASN A 26 -18.13 -35.56 -1.58
C ASN A 26 -17.75 -34.44 -2.57
N ALA A 27 -17.94 -33.16 -2.24
CA ALA A 27 -17.50 -32.03 -3.07
C ALA A 27 -16.32 -31.26 -2.43
N THR A 28 -15.27 -30.99 -3.21
CA THR A 28 -14.11 -30.16 -2.82
C THR A 28 -14.58 -28.72 -2.53
N ARG A 29 -14.63 -28.34 -1.26
CA ARG A 29 -15.14 -27.04 -0.78
C ARG A 29 -14.14 -25.90 -1.08
N LEU A 30 -13.98 -25.53 -2.35
CA LEU A 30 -13.23 -24.34 -2.72
C LEU A 30 -14.02 -23.10 -2.29
N SER A 31 -13.48 -22.36 -1.32
CA SER A 31 -14.12 -21.14 -0.81
C SER A 31 -13.47 -19.90 -1.42
N ILE A 32 -14.28 -18.97 -1.94
CA ILE A 32 -13.79 -17.66 -2.37
C ILE A 32 -13.43 -16.84 -1.12
N ILE A 33 -12.23 -16.25 -1.12
CA ILE A 33 -11.72 -15.42 -0.03
C ILE A 33 -11.35 -14.02 -0.54
N LEU A 34 -11.38 -13.06 0.37
CA LEU A 34 -10.86 -11.71 0.10
C LEU A 34 -9.34 -11.73 0.14
N CYS A 35 -8.69 -10.93 -0.73
CA CYS A 35 -7.23 -10.82 -0.80
C CYS A 35 -6.57 -10.51 0.56
N THR A 36 -7.19 -9.65 1.39
CA THR A 36 -6.68 -9.31 2.73
C THR A 36 -6.67 -10.49 3.71
N LYS A 37 -7.45 -11.54 3.44
CA LYS A 37 -7.45 -12.76 4.26
C LYS A 37 -6.45 -13.80 3.75
N THR A 38 -5.92 -13.65 2.54
CA THR A 38 -5.02 -14.63 1.90
C THR A 38 -3.80 -14.93 2.75
N GLU A 39 -3.13 -13.91 3.29
CA GLU A 39 -1.94 -14.05 4.16
C GLU A 39 -2.23 -14.93 5.39
N LYS A 40 -3.36 -14.69 6.08
CA LYS A 40 -3.78 -15.47 7.24
C LYS A 40 -3.99 -16.94 6.92
N TYR A 41 -4.51 -17.28 5.74
CA TYR A 41 -4.73 -18.68 5.34
C TYR A 41 -3.43 -19.34 4.86
N MET A 42 -2.55 -18.57 4.22
CA MET A 42 -1.22 -19.04 3.80
C MET A 42 -0.35 -19.41 5.01
N MET A 43 -0.35 -18.56 6.05
CA MET A 43 0.36 -18.82 7.32
C MET A 43 -0.18 -20.04 8.07
N LYS A 44 -1.44 -20.43 7.82
CA LYS A 44 -2.05 -21.64 8.39
C LYS A 44 -1.80 -22.90 7.56
N GLY A 45 -1.00 -22.79 6.48
CA GLY A 45 -0.64 -23.91 5.62
C GLY A 45 -1.73 -24.35 4.65
N PHE A 46 -2.75 -23.53 4.42
CA PHE A 46 -3.79 -23.88 3.43
C PHE A 46 -3.26 -23.66 2.00
N PRO A 47 -3.49 -24.60 1.07
CA PRO A 47 -3.18 -24.39 -0.34
C PRO A 47 -4.13 -23.33 -0.93
N ILE A 48 -3.56 -22.34 -1.61
CA ILE A 48 -4.28 -21.23 -2.23
C ILE A 48 -4.06 -21.32 -3.73
N PHE A 49 -5.14 -21.25 -4.50
CA PHE A 49 -5.12 -21.29 -5.96
C PHE A 49 -5.53 -19.94 -6.53
N PHE A 50 -4.77 -19.45 -7.51
CA PHE A 50 -5.16 -18.30 -8.32
C PHE A 50 -5.89 -18.79 -9.56
N ALA A 51 -7.10 -18.26 -9.78
CA ALA A 51 -7.85 -18.49 -11.01
C ALA A 51 -7.64 -17.30 -11.95
N HIS A 52 -7.10 -17.56 -13.13
CA HIS A 52 -7.03 -16.58 -14.21
C HIS A 52 -8.17 -16.87 -15.20
N ILE A 53 -8.97 -15.85 -15.49
CA ILE A 53 -10.12 -15.97 -16.39
C ILE A 53 -9.69 -15.39 -17.74
N THR A 54 -9.61 -16.24 -18.78
CA THR A 54 -9.38 -15.83 -20.16
C THR A 54 -10.63 -16.06 -21.00
N THR A 55 -10.98 -15.10 -21.85
CA THR A 55 -12.00 -15.27 -22.86
C THR A 55 -11.36 -15.91 -24.10
N LYS A 56 -11.94 -17.00 -24.60
CA LYS A 56 -11.67 -17.45 -25.97
C LYS A 56 -12.64 -16.71 -26.88
N GLU A 57 -12.26 -15.51 -27.30
CA GLU A 57 -12.86 -14.95 -28.49
C GLU A 57 -12.38 -15.81 -29.66
N VAL A 58 -13.31 -16.21 -30.54
CA VAL A 58 -13.03 -16.98 -31.75
C VAL A 58 -11.85 -16.33 -32.47
N GLU A 59 -10.85 -17.13 -32.83
CA GLU A 59 -9.54 -16.72 -33.35
C GLU A 59 -9.54 -15.41 -34.16
N ASP A 60 -9.33 -14.29 -33.48
CA ASP A 60 -8.62 -13.18 -34.07
C ASP A 60 -7.16 -13.28 -33.62
N LYS A 61 -6.27 -13.35 -34.60
CA LYS A 61 -4.81 -13.44 -34.45
C LYS A 61 -4.21 -12.19 -33.81
N SER A 62 -4.65 -11.83 -32.62
CA SER A 62 -3.99 -10.83 -31.78
C SER A 62 -3.45 -11.54 -30.54
N GLU A 63 -2.21 -11.18 -30.20
CA GLU A 63 -1.32 -11.92 -29.31
C GLU A 63 -1.98 -12.30 -27.97
N LYS A 64 -1.83 -13.58 -27.59
CA LYS A 64 -2.21 -14.07 -26.26
C LYS A 64 -1.45 -13.24 -25.21
N LYS A 65 -2.13 -12.34 -24.51
CA LYS A 65 -1.52 -11.55 -23.45
C LYS A 65 -0.94 -12.47 -22.39
N ARG A 66 0.38 -12.50 -22.27
CA ARG A 66 1.12 -13.29 -21.28
C ARG A 66 1.20 -12.53 -19.96
N LEU A 67 1.67 -13.18 -18.89
CA LEU A 67 1.87 -12.50 -17.60
C LEU A 67 2.87 -11.35 -17.71
N GLU A 68 3.76 -11.41 -18.70
CA GLU A 68 4.69 -10.35 -19.07
C GLU A 68 3.99 -9.07 -19.58
N ASP A 69 2.74 -9.17 -20.05
CA ASP A 69 1.93 -8.04 -20.54
C ASP A 69 1.12 -7.34 -19.44
N VAL A 70 1.13 -7.89 -18.22
CA VAL A 70 0.61 -7.18 -17.05
C VAL A 70 1.67 -6.13 -16.69
N PRO A 71 1.37 -4.82 -16.79
CA PRO A 71 2.34 -3.79 -16.44
C PRO A 71 2.65 -3.92 -14.95
N ILE A 72 3.79 -4.53 -14.65
CA ILE A 72 4.37 -4.48 -13.31
C ILE A 72 4.67 -3.01 -13.06
N VAL A 73 4.06 -2.44 -12.03
CA VAL A 73 4.39 -1.09 -11.57
C VAL A 73 5.81 -1.16 -10.98
N GLN A 74 6.80 -1.07 -11.86
CA GLN A 74 8.22 -0.96 -11.54
C GLN A 74 8.70 0.51 -11.60
N ASN A 75 7.81 1.46 -11.89
CA ASN A 75 8.13 2.89 -11.93
C ASN A 75 8.14 3.52 -10.54
N PHE A 76 8.86 2.90 -9.60
CA PHE A 76 9.34 3.62 -8.43
C PHE A 76 10.67 4.25 -8.84
N PRO A 77 10.75 5.60 -8.90
CA PRO A 77 12.00 6.24 -9.24
C PRO A 77 13.03 5.89 -8.14
N GLU A 78 14.25 5.54 -8.56
CA GLU A 78 15.37 5.20 -7.66
C GLU A 78 15.68 6.35 -6.70
N ASP A 79 15.42 7.58 -7.15
CA ASP A 79 15.47 8.81 -6.38
C ASP A 79 14.09 9.47 -6.26
N LEU A 80 13.83 10.09 -5.10
CA LEU A 80 12.62 10.90 -4.91
C LEU A 80 12.64 12.11 -5.87
N PRO A 81 11.58 12.33 -6.69
CA PRO A 81 11.57 13.33 -7.78
C PRO A 81 11.47 14.80 -7.30
N GLY A 82 11.96 15.11 -6.09
CA GLY A 82 11.74 16.39 -5.42
C GLY A 82 10.31 16.54 -4.89
N LEU A 83 9.99 17.74 -4.43
CA LEU A 83 8.63 18.06 -3.95
C LEU A 83 7.59 17.67 -5.02
N PRO A 84 6.46 17.05 -4.63
CA PRO A 84 5.40 16.79 -5.58
C PRO A 84 4.95 18.11 -6.22
N PRO A 85 4.65 18.13 -7.53
CA PRO A 85 4.13 19.33 -8.19
C PRO A 85 2.91 19.85 -7.42
N THR A 86 2.69 21.17 -7.50
CA THR A 86 1.54 21.82 -6.84
C THR A 86 0.26 21.08 -7.19
N ARG A 87 -0.27 20.35 -6.21
CA ARG A 87 -1.50 19.57 -6.39
C ARG A 87 -2.68 20.56 -6.47
N PRO A 88 -3.70 20.30 -7.30
CA PRO A 88 -4.90 21.13 -7.35
C PRO A 88 -5.66 21.18 -6.01
N VAL A 89 -5.39 20.21 -5.14
CA VAL A 89 -6.02 20.04 -3.83
C VAL A 89 -4.97 20.27 -2.75
N GLU A 90 -5.25 21.21 -1.85
CA GLU A 90 -4.48 21.40 -0.63
C GLU A 90 -4.86 20.33 0.40
N PHE A 91 -3.87 19.68 1.01
CA PHE A 91 -4.10 18.71 2.07
C PHE A 91 -4.07 19.44 3.41
N GLN A 92 -5.24 19.60 4.03
CA GLN A 92 -5.38 20.21 5.34
C GLN A 92 -5.55 19.13 6.42
N ILE A 93 -4.81 19.26 7.53
CA ILE A 93 -4.94 18.39 8.70
C ILE A 93 -5.84 19.12 9.70
N ASN A 94 -7.12 18.73 9.73
CA ASN A 94 -8.08 19.27 10.69
C ASN A 94 -7.88 18.61 12.05
N LEU A 95 -7.56 19.40 13.07
CA LEU A 95 -7.49 18.94 14.46
C LEU A 95 -8.89 18.93 15.07
N VAL A 96 -9.16 17.97 15.94
CA VAL A 96 -10.36 18.00 16.79
C VAL A 96 -10.26 19.25 17.67
N PRO A 97 -11.31 20.09 17.77
CA PRO A 97 -11.31 21.25 18.66
C PRO A 97 -10.95 20.83 20.08
N SER A 98 -9.99 21.53 20.70
CA SER A 98 -9.40 21.21 22.02
C SER A 98 -8.37 20.08 22.07
N ALA A 99 -7.92 19.54 20.93
CA ALA A 99 -6.76 18.64 20.92
C ALA A 99 -5.49 19.38 21.36
N ALA A 100 -4.94 19.00 22.51
CA ALA A 100 -3.68 19.55 22.99
C ALA A 100 -2.47 19.02 22.17
N PRO A 101 -1.47 19.87 21.87
CA PRO A 101 -0.21 19.40 21.27
C PRO A 101 0.47 18.35 22.14
N VAL A 102 0.83 17.21 21.55
CA VAL A 102 1.60 16.16 22.24
C VAL A 102 3.08 16.33 21.92
N ALA A 103 3.77 17.17 22.70
CA ALA A 103 5.21 17.29 22.63
C ALA A 103 5.88 16.18 23.45
N ARG A 104 6.67 15.33 22.78
CA ARG A 104 7.51 14.31 23.42
C ARG A 104 8.97 14.62 23.17
N ALA A 105 9.82 14.28 24.13
CA ALA A 105 11.26 14.33 23.94
C ALA A 105 11.67 13.34 22.81
N PRO A 106 12.62 13.72 21.94
CA PRO A 106 13.19 12.77 20.98
C PRO A 106 13.80 11.56 21.69
N TYR A 107 13.81 10.42 20.99
CA TYR A 107 14.51 9.24 21.47
C TYR A 107 16.01 9.50 21.58
N ARG A 108 16.67 8.80 22.51
CA ARG A 108 18.13 8.82 22.61
C ARG A 108 18.70 7.98 21.48
N LEU A 109 19.57 8.59 20.68
CA LEU A 109 20.30 7.95 19.59
C LEU A 109 21.79 7.91 19.93
N ALA A 110 22.49 6.89 19.47
CA ALA A 110 23.94 6.84 19.52
C ALA A 110 24.56 7.92 18.61
N PRO A 111 25.81 8.35 18.83
CA PRO A 111 26.45 9.38 18.00
C PRO A 111 26.47 9.06 16.49
N SER A 112 26.64 7.78 16.12
CA SER A 112 26.61 7.33 14.72
C SER A 112 25.23 7.49 14.08
N GLU A 113 24.18 7.08 14.78
CA GLU A 113 22.79 7.19 14.33
C GLU A 113 22.37 8.66 14.20
N MET A 114 22.82 9.53 15.11
CA MET A 114 22.53 10.95 15.03
C MET A 114 23.23 11.62 13.83
N LYS A 115 24.46 11.20 13.52
CA LYS A 115 25.18 11.68 12.34
C LYS A 115 24.43 11.28 11.06
N GLU A 116 24.01 10.03 10.95
CA GLU A 116 23.23 9.53 9.82
C GLU A 116 21.89 10.29 9.69
N LEU A 117 21.17 10.49 10.79
CA LEU A 117 19.93 11.27 10.80
C LEU A 117 20.16 12.72 10.33
N ALA A 118 21.25 13.36 10.76
CA ALA A 118 21.59 14.71 10.34
C ALA A 118 21.90 14.79 8.84
N GLU A 119 22.60 13.79 8.28
CA GLU A 119 22.88 13.67 6.85
C GLU A 119 21.58 13.51 6.04
N GLN A 120 20.68 12.62 6.47
CA GLN A 120 19.37 12.43 5.83
C GLN A 120 18.48 13.69 5.89
N LEU A 121 18.43 14.37 7.05
CA LEU A 121 17.67 15.62 7.19
C LEU A 121 18.24 16.73 6.29
N LYS A 122 19.56 16.80 6.15
CA LYS A 122 20.21 17.75 5.24
C LYS A 122 19.81 17.46 3.80
N GLU A 123 19.91 16.20 3.35
CA GLU A 123 19.52 15.79 2.01
C GLU A 123 18.06 16.15 1.70
N LEU A 124 17.14 15.87 2.64
CA LEU A 124 15.71 16.21 2.49
C LEU A 124 15.48 17.72 2.44
N SER A 125 16.26 18.51 3.19
CA SER A 125 16.19 19.97 3.16
C SER A 125 16.73 20.53 1.84
N ASP A 126 17.85 20.00 1.35
CA ASP A 126 18.48 20.41 0.09
C ASP A 126 17.56 20.07 -1.11
N LYS A 127 16.83 18.95 -1.04
CA LYS A 127 15.78 18.57 -1.99
C LYS A 127 14.45 19.35 -1.80
N GLY A 128 14.34 20.18 -0.76
CA GLY A 128 13.18 21.04 -0.50
C GLY A 128 11.98 20.34 0.15
N PHE A 129 12.08 19.06 0.51
CA PHE A 129 10.99 18.31 1.14
C PHE A 129 10.64 18.82 2.53
N ILE A 130 11.64 19.31 3.26
CA ILE A 130 11.47 19.84 4.61
C ILE A 130 12.13 21.21 4.73
N ARG A 131 11.70 21.97 5.75
CA ARG A 131 12.31 23.24 6.11
C ARG A 131 12.28 23.41 7.63
N PRO A 132 13.33 23.97 8.25
CA PRO A 132 13.31 24.29 9.67
C PRO A 132 12.09 25.13 10.04
N ARG A 133 11.39 24.73 11.10
CA ARG A 133 10.22 25.43 11.66
C ARG A 133 10.25 25.40 13.18
N SER A 134 9.74 26.47 13.78
CA SER A 134 9.39 26.49 15.21
C SER A 134 7.96 25.94 15.36
N SER A 135 7.77 24.95 16.24
CA SER A 135 6.50 24.26 16.43
C SER A 135 6.25 23.95 17.90
N VAL A 136 4.99 24.03 18.33
CA VAL A 136 4.55 23.62 19.68
C VAL A 136 4.37 22.10 19.81
N TYR A 137 4.43 21.36 18.70
CA TYR A 137 4.16 19.91 18.68
C TYR A 137 5.41 19.06 18.92
N SER A 138 6.60 19.49 18.51
CA SER A 138 7.85 18.76 18.73
C SER A 138 9.08 19.61 18.41
N LYS A 139 10.23 19.21 18.96
CA LYS A 139 11.54 19.83 18.69
C LYS A 139 12.61 18.75 18.59
N ILE A 140 13.40 18.79 17.53
CA ILE A 140 14.64 18.00 17.38
C ILE A 140 15.80 18.99 17.46
N ASP A 141 16.74 18.77 18.37
CA ASP A 141 17.93 19.60 18.53
C ASP A 141 19.18 18.80 18.15
N LEU A 142 19.68 19.02 16.93
CA LEU A 142 20.87 18.34 16.41
C LEU A 142 22.18 18.82 17.06
N ARG A 143 22.15 19.86 17.91
CA ARG A 143 23.35 20.42 18.56
C ARG A 143 23.69 19.77 19.89
N LEU A 144 22.74 19.06 20.52
CA LEU A 144 22.93 18.47 21.85
C LEU A 144 23.65 17.11 21.83
N SER A 145 23.91 16.55 20.67
CA SER A 145 24.49 15.21 20.49
C SER A 145 26.00 15.18 20.24
N TYR A 146 26.64 16.35 20.13
CA TYR A 146 28.08 16.48 19.89
C TYR A 146 28.88 16.84 21.15
N ARG A 147 28.34 16.57 22.33
CA ARG A 147 28.99 16.85 23.61
C ARG A 147 29.25 15.59 24.40
#